data_AF-A0A821Z110-F1
#
_entry.id   AF-A0A821Z110-F1
#
_cell.length_a   1.000
_cell.length_b   1.000
_cell.length_c   1.000
_cell.angle_alpha   90.00
_cell.angle_beta   90.00
_cell.angle_gamma   90.00
#
_symmetry.space_group_name_H-M   'P 1'
#
loop_
_entity.id
_entity.type
_entity.pdbx_description
1 polymer ?
#
loop_
_entity_poly.entity_id
_entity_poly.type
_entity_poly.pdbx_seq_one_letter_code
_entity_poly.pdbx_strand_id
1 'polypeptide(L)'
;MLPYLHRDCKVYNTYSLVECGMVTTYHLIDSNILASDKLKSIPIGRPIPNVHCIVLDEHQQPVSTDTIGELYVSGVGIFAGYLDDINMTERVLLEIDGIHYYKTGDMVQ
;
A
#
# COMPACT_ATOMS: atom_id res chain seq x y z
N MET A 1 6.49 -22.89 14.23
CA MET A 1 5.44 -22.20 15.01
C MET A 1 6.15 -21.30 16.02
N LEU A 2 5.88 -19.99 16.02
CA LEU A 2 6.48 -19.08 17.00
C LEU A 2 6.00 -19.53 18.40
N PRO A 3 6.91 -19.80 19.36
CA PRO A 3 6.57 -20.53 20.59
C PRO A 3 5.58 -19.82 21.52
N TYR A 4 5.24 -18.56 21.23
CA TYR A 4 4.40 -17.70 22.08
C TYR A 4 3.03 -17.37 21.47
N LEU A 5 2.75 -17.79 20.24
CA LEU A 5 1.45 -17.54 19.61
C LEU A 5 0.49 -18.70 19.85
N HIS A 6 -0.72 -18.38 20.30
CA HIS A 6 -1.81 -19.35 20.35
C HIS A 6 -2.09 -19.91 18.96
N ARG A 7 -2.48 -21.19 18.86
CA ARG A 7 -2.68 -21.87 17.57
C ARG A 7 -3.75 -21.20 16.69
N ASP A 8 -4.74 -20.58 17.31
CA ASP A 8 -5.85 -19.89 16.63
C ASP A 8 -5.55 -18.41 16.34
N CYS A 9 -4.34 -17.94 16.61
CA CYS A 9 -3.95 -16.57 16.32
C CYS A 9 -3.91 -16.34 14.80
N LYS A 10 -4.51 -15.23 14.36
CA LYS A 10 -4.38 -14.75 12.98
C LYS A 10 -3.24 -13.75 12.91
N VAL A 11 -2.32 -13.98 11.98
CA VAL A 11 -1.21 -13.07 11.72
C VAL A 11 -1.51 -12.30 10.44
N TYR A 12 -1.41 -10.99 10.50
CA TYR A 12 -1.59 -10.11 9.36
C TYR A 12 -0.27 -9.43 9.03
N ASN A 13 0.09 -9.42 7.75
CA ASN A 13 1.06 -8.48 7.22
C ASN A 13 0.32 -7.17 6.92
N THR A 14 0.89 -6.03 7.31
CA THR A 14 0.30 -4.71 7.08
C THR A 14 1.35 -3.80 6.48
N TYR A 15 0.94 -2.93 5.57
CA TYR A 15 1.79 -1.92 4.97
C TYR A 15 1.14 -0.54 5.11
N SER A 16 1.97 0.45 5.40
CA SER A 16 1.56 1.86 5.51
C SER A 16 2.75 2.79 5.48
N LEU A 17 2.46 4.08 5.28
CA LEU A 17 3.38 5.20 5.45
C LEU A 17 2.78 6.18 6.47
N VAL A 18 3.60 7.05 7.05
CA VAL A 18 3.09 8.06 7.99
C VAL A 18 2.09 9.01 7.32
N GLU A 19 2.27 9.25 6.02
CA GLU A 19 1.40 10.09 5.18
C GLU A 19 0.09 9.42 4.75
N CYS A 20 -0.04 8.10 4.93
CA CYS A 20 -1.23 7.33 4.52
C CYS A 20 -2.02 6.76 5.71
N GLY A 21 -1.72 7.23 6.92
CA GLY A 21 -2.29 6.68 8.15
C GLY A 21 -1.57 5.41 8.62
N MET A 22 -2.03 4.81 9.72
CA MET A 22 -1.30 3.70 10.36
C MET A 22 -1.32 2.39 9.54
N VAL A 23 -2.40 2.11 8.80
CA VAL A 23 -2.54 0.90 7.98
C VAL A 23 -3.24 1.25 6.66
N THR A 24 -2.53 1.08 5.55
CA THR A 24 -3.07 1.26 4.19
C THR A 24 -3.61 -0.05 3.63
N THR A 25 -2.78 -1.10 3.68
CA THR A 25 -3.11 -2.42 3.15
C THR A 25 -2.83 -3.51 4.18
N TYR A 26 -3.52 -4.63 4.03
CA TYR A 26 -3.33 -5.80 4.88
C TYR A 26 -3.49 -7.11 4.11
N HIS A 27 -2.78 -8.12 4.57
CA HIS A 27 -2.83 -9.48 4.07
C HIS A 27 -2.88 -10.47 5.23
N LEU A 28 -3.83 -11.40 5.22
CA LEU A 28 -3.84 -12.51 6.17
C LEU A 28 -2.76 -13.51 5.77
N ILE A 29 -1.85 -13.80 6.68
CA ILE A 29 -0.84 -14.84 6.47
C ILE A 29 -1.48 -16.18 6.80
N ASP A 30 -1.75 -16.98 5.77
CA ASP A 30 -2.29 -18.33 5.89
C ASP A 30 -1.31 -19.40 5.39
N SER A 31 -1.70 -20.67 5.52
CA SER A 31 -0.88 -21.80 5.11
C SER A 31 -0.56 -21.83 3.60
N ASN A 32 -1.43 -21.28 2.76
CA ASN A 32 -1.22 -21.26 1.31
C ASN A 32 -0.09 -20.29 0.96
N ILE A 33 -0.08 -19.12 1.60
CA ILE A 33 0.99 -18.13 1.44
C ILE A 33 2.33 -18.71 1.91
N LEU A 34 2.35 -19.34 3.08
CA LEU A 34 3.57 -19.90 3.67
C LEU A 34 4.12 -21.11 2.90
N ALA A 35 3.29 -21.84 2.17
CA ALA A 35 3.67 -23.01 1.39
C ALA A 35 3.95 -22.68 -0.10
N SER A 36 3.80 -21.42 -0.52
CA SER A 36 3.94 -21.04 -1.93
C SER A 36 5.40 -20.80 -2.32
N ASP A 37 5.94 -21.66 -3.18
CA ASP A 37 7.26 -21.47 -3.79
C ASP A 37 7.29 -20.36 -4.86
N LYS A 38 6.12 -19.87 -5.27
CA LYS A 38 5.99 -18.80 -6.28
C LYS A 38 6.17 -17.41 -5.69
N LEU A 39 5.87 -17.24 -4.41
CA LEU A 39 5.94 -15.95 -3.75
C LEU A 39 7.37 -15.70 -3.26
N LYS A 40 7.92 -14.52 -3.59
CA LYS A 40 9.23 -14.08 -3.08
C LYS A 40 9.14 -13.45 -1.69
N SER A 41 7.96 -12.96 -1.32
CA SER A 41 7.66 -12.29 -0.06
C SER A 41 6.18 -12.42 0.28
N ILE A 42 5.81 -12.11 1.53
CA ILE A 42 4.41 -12.02 1.95
C ILE A 42 3.79 -10.76 1.31
N PRO A 43 2.67 -10.87 0.57
CA PRO A 43 2.03 -9.71 -0.04
C PRO A 43 1.63 -8.65 0.98
N ILE A 44 1.62 -7.38 0.57
CA ILE A 44 1.01 -6.30 1.35
C ILE A 44 -0.53 -6.37 1.33
N GLY A 45 -1.08 -7.12 0.37
CA GLY A 45 -2.49 -7.48 0.30
C GLY A 45 -3.36 -6.39 -0.29
N ARG A 46 -4.52 -6.15 0.32
CA ARG A 46 -5.56 -5.26 -0.23
C ARG A 46 -5.78 -4.04 0.65
N PRO A 47 -6.30 -2.93 0.09
CA PRO A 47 -6.63 -1.74 0.86
C PRO A 47 -7.63 -2.02 1.99
N ILE A 48 -7.50 -1.29 3.10
CA ILE A 48 -8.56 -1.20 4.11
C ILE A 48 -9.79 -0.44 3.56
N PRO A 49 -10.98 -0.56 4.20
CA PRO A 49 -12.15 0.17 3.74
C PRO A 49 -11.89 1.69 3.62
N ASN A 50 -12.39 2.29 2.54
CA ASN A 50 -12.26 3.72 2.21
C ASN A 50 -10.82 4.19 1.91
N VAL A 51 -9.88 3.26 1.71
CA VAL A 51 -8.55 3.54 1.14
C VAL A 51 -8.50 2.93 -0.26
N HIS A 52 -7.89 3.65 -1.19
CA HIS A 52 -7.73 3.22 -2.57
C HIS A 52 -6.24 3.17 -2.91
N CYS A 53 -5.84 2.12 -3.61
CA CYS A 53 -4.49 1.99 -4.15
C CYS A 53 -4.58 1.89 -5.67
N ILE A 54 -3.67 2.58 -6.35
CA ILE A 54 -3.46 2.45 -7.79
C ILE A 54 -1.97 2.27 -8.04
N VAL A 55 -1.62 1.48 -9.06
CA VAL A 55 -0.23 1.24 -9.46
C VAL A 55 -0.05 1.86 -10.83
N LEU A 56 0.91 2.76 -10.96
CA LEU A 56 1.15 3.53 -12.18
C LEU A 56 2.54 3.24 -12.75
N ASP A 57 2.68 3.30 -14.08
CA ASP A 57 3.97 3.29 -14.76
C ASP A 57 4.65 4.68 -14.76
N GLU A 58 5.81 4.77 -15.43
CA GLU A 58 6.57 6.02 -15.59
C GLU A 58 5.83 7.11 -16.39
N HIS A 59 4.79 6.73 -17.13
CA HIS A 59 3.92 7.63 -17.87
C HIS A 59 2.61 7.94 -17.12
N GLN A 60 2.55 7.60 -15.82
CA GLN A 60 1.39 7.76 -14.94
C GLN A 60 0.14 7.04 -15.46
N GLN A 61 0.32 5.93 -16.18
CA GLN A 61 -0.78 5.09 -16.65
C GLN A 61 -0.98 3.90 -15.71
N PRO A 62 -2.24 3.52 -15.41
CA PRO A 62 -2.51 2.34 -14.60
C PRO A 62 -1.95 1.07 -15.22
N VAL A 63 -1.23 0.28 -14.43
CA VAL A 63 -0.66 -1.00 -14.87
C VAL A 63 -1.51 -2.19 -14.43
N SER A 64 -1.38 -3.29 -15.17
CA SER A 64 -1.97 -4.58 -14.79
C SER A 64 -1.21 -5.22 -13.62
N THR A 65 -1.86 -6.16 -12.92
CA THR A 65 -1.34 -6.86 -11.73
C THR A 65 -0.08 -7.70 -11.94
N ASP A 66 0.36 -7.89 -13.18
CA ASP A 66 1.57 -8.65 -13.49
C ASP A 66 2.74 -7.72 -13.90
N THR A 67 2.55 -6.41 -13.81
CA THR A 67 3.54 -5.40 -14.21
C THR A 67 4.00 -4.60 -13.01
N ILE A 68 5.31 -4.38 -12.92
CA ILE A 68 5.88 -3.53 -11.86
C ILE A 68 5.51 -2.08 -12.14
N GLY A 69 5.00 -1.38 -11.13
CA GLY A 69 4.77 0.06 -11.16
C GLY A 69 4.87 0.68 -9.77
N GLU A 70 4.75 1.99 -9.70
CA GLU A 70 4.82 2.75 -8.45
C GLU A 70 3.44 2.79 -7.79
N LEU A 71 3.39 2.58 -6.47
CA LEU A 71 2.17 2.60 -5.68
C LEU A 71 1.74 4.04 -5.34
N TYR A 72 0.47 4.32 -5.54
CA TYR A 72 -0.20 5.57 -5.19
C TYR A 72 -1.41 5.25 -4.31
N VAL A 73 -1.63 6.04 -3.26
CA VAL A 73 -2.67 5.80 -2.25
C VAL A 73 -3.59 7.00 -2.14
N SER A 74 -4.90 6.80 -2.09
CA SER A 74 -5.87 7.85 -1.77
C SER A 74 -6.90 7.39 -0.73
N GLY A 75 -7.77 8.30 -0.30
CA GLY A 75 -8.89 8.00 0.60
C GLY A 75 -8.64 8.45 2.04
N VAL A 76 -9.32 7.79 2.98
CA VAL A 76 -9.28 8.18 4.40
C VAL A 76 -7.89 7.96 5.00
N GLY A 77 -7.42 8.93 5.79
CA GLY A 77 -6.13 8.83 6.48
C GLY A 77 -4.93 9.31 5.66
N ILE A 78 -5.13 9.70 4.40
CA ILE A 78 -4.16 10.49 3.65
C ILE A 78 -3.95 11.81 4.39
N PHE A 79 -2.68 12.14 4.66
CA PHE A 79 -2.27 13.40 5.26
C PHE A 79 -2.73 14.60 4.42
N ALA A 80 -2.90 15.76 5.07
CA ALA A 80 -3.25 16.99 4.38
C ALA A 80 -2.05 17.70 3.71
N GLY A 81 -0.84 17.20 3.93
CA GLY A 81 0.41 17.80 3.48
C GLY A 81 1.44 17.96 4.60
N TYR A 82 2.62 18.41 4.22
CA TYR A 82 3.69 18.78 5.13
C TYR A 82 3.49 20.21 5.64
N LEU A 83 3.46 20.38 6.97
CA LEU A 83 3.29 21.69 7.60
C LEU A 83 4.41 22.63 7.18
N ASP A 84 4.04 23.85 6.76
CA ASP A 84 4.95 24.90 6.28
C ASP A 84 5.79 24.55 5.03
N ASP A 85 5.47 23.46 4.31
CA ASP A 85 6.15 23.07 3.07
C ASP A 85 5.16 22.64 1.97
N ILE A 86 4.48 23.64 1.40
CA ILE A 86 3.54 23.43 0.29
C ILE A 86 4.23 22.85 -0.96
N ASN A 87 5.47 23.26 -1.22
CA ASN A 87 6.22 22.79 -2.38
C ASN A 87 6.49 21.28 -2.28
N MET A 88 6.83 20.78 -1.08
CA MET A 88 6.99 19.34 -0.88
C MET A 88 5.64 18.62 -0.96
N THR A 89 4.59 19.22 -0.39
CA THR A 89 3.23 18.67 -0.44
C THR A 89 2.75 18.45 -1.88
N GLU A 90 2.89 19.45 -2.74
CA GLU A 90 2.48 19.38 -4.15
C GLU A 90 3.32 18.36 -4.95
N ARG A 91 4.58 18.12 -4.58
CA ARG A 91 5.45 17.15 -5.27
C ARG A 91 5.06 15.69 -5.04
N VAL A 92 4.44 15.39 -3.91
CA VAL A 92 4.10 14.03 -3.50
C VAL A 92 2.61 13.72 -3.67
N LEU A 93 1.82 14.69 -4.12
CA LEU A 93 0.41 14.49 -4.44
C LEU A 93 0.21 14.50 -5.96
N LEU A 94 -0.47 13.47 -6.45
CA LEU A 94 -0.93 13.37 -7.84
C LEU A 94 -2.45 13.49 -7.86
N GLU A 95 -2.98 14.43 -8.64
CA GLU A 95 -4.43 14.54 -8.85
C GLU A 95 -4.85 13.78 -10.11
N ILE A 96 -5.80 12.86 -9.96
CA ILE A 96 -6.42 12.11 -11.07
C ILE A 96 -7.93 12.24 -10.89
N ASP A 97 -8.60 12.83 -11.89
CA ASP A 97 -10.06 13.05 -11.89
C ASP A 97 -10.61 13.71 -10.61
N GLY A 98 -9.87 14.70 -10.06
CA GLY A 98 -10.24 15.41 -8.83
C GLY A 98 -9.99 14.63 -7.53
N ILE A 99 -9.30 13.48 -7.60
CA ILE A 99 -8.89 12.69 -6.43
C ILE A 99 -7.38 12.84 -6.25
N HIS A 100 -6.96 13.25 -5.06
CA HIS A 100 -5.54 13.29 -4.69
C HIS A 100 -5.05 11.92 -4.24
N TYR A 101 -3.95 11.47 -4.83
CA TYR A 101 -3.20 10.30 -4.44
C TYR A 101 -1.83 10.71 -3.91
N TYR A 102 -1.45 10.17 -2.76
CA TYR A 102 -0.08 10.24 -2.27
C TYR A 102 0.83 9.28 -3.05
N LYS A 103 1.92 9.83 -3.58
CA LYS A 103 3.00 9.11 -4.26
C LYS A 103 3.91 8.47 -3.22
N THR A 104 3.85 7.14 -3.10
CA THR A 104 4.57 6.42 -2.03
C THR A 104 6.08 6.31 -2.27
N GLY A 105 6.51 6.30 -3.53
CA GLY A 105 7.88 5.94 -3.91
C GLY A 105 8.14 4.43 -3.93
N ASP A 106 7.18 3.59 -3.53
CA ASP A 106 7.34 2.15 -3.47
C ASP A 106 6.97 1.48 -4.79
N MET A 107 7.83 0.57 -5.26
CA MET A 107 7.57 -0.25 -6.44
C MET A 107 6.89 -1.56 -6.05
N VAL A 108 5.76 -1.85 -6.68
CA VAL A 108 4.94 -3.03 -6.41
C VAL A 108 4.55 -3.75 -7.70
N GLN A 109 4.09 -4.99 -7.56
CA GLN A 109 3.52 -5.83 -8.61
C GLN A 109 2.26 -6.48 -8.02
#